data_AF-A0AAW5ELY9-F1
#
_entry.id   AF-A0AAW5ELY9-F1
#
_cell.length_a   1.000
_cell.length_b   1.000
_cell.length_c   1.000
_cell.angle_alpha   90.00
_cell.angle_beta   90.00
_cell.angle_gamma   90.00
#
_symmetry.space_group_name_H-M   'P 1'
#
loop_
_entity.id
_entity.type
_entity.pdbx_description
1 polymer ?
#
loop_
_entity_poly.entity_id
_entity_poly.type
_entity_poly.pdbx_seq_one_letter_code
_entity_poly.pdbx_strand_id
1 'polypeptide(L)'
;LQLNSKVKKTSQEIIDKLQCGQDEVMMAMDAMQYQDIHRQKIERVINVMRALSRYMSSLFEGRIDDKKRVSSAVHIEGDSTTDIVSNDDIEALIASLGQK
;
A
#
# COMPACT_ATOMS: atom_id res chain seq x y z
N LEU A 1 58.19 -21.30 29.27
CA LEU A 1 57.19 -20.43 29.93
C LEU A 1 56.85 -19.18 29.09
N GLN A 2 57.82 -18.36 28.67
CA GLN A 2 57.57 -17.16 27.85
C GLN A 2 56.94 -17.43 26.46
N LEU A 3 57.30 -18.53 25.80
CA LEU A 3 56.70 -18.90 24.51
C LEU A 3 55.20 -19.21 24.68
N ASN A 4 54.83 -19.97 25.71
CA ASN A 4 53.42 -20.27 26.01
C ASN A 4 52.60 -19.01 26.33
N SER A 5 53.18 -18.04 27.05
CA SER A 5 52.48 -16.77 27.29
C SER A 5 52.32 -15.94 26.02
N LYS A 6 53.30 -15.97 25.12
CA LYS A 6 53.22 -15.28 23.82
C LYS A 6 52.15 -15.92 22.93
N VAL A 7 52.13 -17.24 22.84
CA VAL A 7 51.10 -18.01 22.11
C VAL A 7 49.71 -17.73 22.68
N LYS A 8 49.56 -17.69 24.01
CA LYS A 8 48.28 -17.34 24.66
C LYS A 8 47.80 -15.94 24.28
N LYS A 9 48.69 -14.95 24.26
CA LYS A 9 48.36 -13.57 23.87
C LYS A 9 47.93 -13.49 22.41
N THR A 10 48.69 -14.09 21.50
CA THR A 10 48.34 -14.11 20.07
C THR A 10 47.02 -14.86 19.84
N SER A 11 46.77 -15.96 20.56
CA SER A 11 45.51 -16.67 20.47
C SER A 11 44.32 -15.81 20.92
N GLN A 12 44.50 -14.99 21.96
CA GLN A 12 43.46 -14.05 22.40
C GLN A 12 43.21 -12.97 21.35
N GLU A 13 44.26 -12.38 20.79
CA GLU A 13 44.15 -11.37 19.72
C GLU A 13 43.44 -11.93 18.47
N ILE A 14 43.63 -13.21 18.15
CA ILE A 14 42.91 -13.90 17.07
C ILE A 14 41.42 -14.05 17.42
N ILE A 15 41.11 -14.46 18.65
CA ILE A 15 39.71 -14.59 19.11
C ILE A 15 39.00 -13.24 19.04
N ASP A 16 39.64 -12.18 19.52
CA ASP A 16 39.05 -10.84 19.55
C ASP A 16 38.76 -10.34 18.11
N LYS A 17 39.69 -10.57 17.18
CA LYS A 17 39.49 -10.25 15.76
C LYS A 17 38.37 -11.07 15.10
N LEU A 18 38.27 -12.36 15.46
CA LEU A 18 37.19 -13.22 14.96
C LEU A 18 35.83 -12.76 15.47
N GLN A 19 35.74 -12.33 16.73
CA GLN A 19 34.51 -11.76 17.30
C GLN A 19 34.12 -10.46 16.60
N CYS A 20 35.06 -9.53 16.39
CA CYS A 20 34.79 -8.32 15.59
C CYS A 20 34.29 -8.66 14.17
N GLY A 21 34.94 -9.62 13.49
CA GLY A 21 34.50 -10.05 12.17
C GLY A 21 33.11 -10.71 12.18
N GLN A 22 32.79 -11.47 13.22
CA GLN A 22 31.45 -12.04 13.41
C GLN A 22 30.39 -10.96 13.58
N ASP A 23 30.67 -9.92 14.35
CA ASP A 23 29.75 -8.79 14.56
C ASP A 23 29.49 -8.04 13.25
N GLU A 24 30.53 -7.79 12.45
CA GLU A 24 30.39 -7.16 11.12
C GLU A 24 29.52 -8.01 10.16
N VAL A 25 29.73 -9.34 10.16
CA VAL A 25 28.91 -10.26 9.37
C VAL A 25 27.45 -10.24 9.82
N MET A 26 27.20 -10.18 11.13
CA MET A 26 25.85 -10.09 11.69
C MET A 26 25.16 -8.80 11.24
N MET A 27 25.86 -7.66 11.29
CA MET A 27 25.33 -6.38 10.80
C MET A 27 24.99 -6.42 9.30
N ALA A 28 25.86 -7.02 8.50
CA ALA A 28 25.61 -7.17 7.06
C ALA A 28 24.39 -8.09 6.80
N MET A 29 24.24 -9.15 7.59
CA MET A 29 23.10 -10.06 7.50
C MET A 29 21.78 -9.36 7.84
N ASP A 30 21.75 -8.53 8.88
CA ASP A 30 20.58 -7.74 9.24
C ASP A 30 20.16 -6.78 8.11
N ALA A 31 21.13 -6.14 7.45
CA ALA A 31 20.88 -5.27 6.31
C ALA A 31 20.29 -6.04 5.11
N MET A 32 20.79 -7.24 4.82
CA MET A 32 20.24 -8.10 3.76
C MET A 32 18.81 -8.55 4.08
N GLN A 33 18.54 -8.94 5.32
CA GLN A 33 17.19 -9.31 5.76
C GLN A 33 16.22 -8.14 5.65
N TYR A 34 16.65 -6.93 6.04
CA TYR A 34 15.85 -5.72 5.85
C TYR A 34 15.47 -5.51 4.39
N GLN A 35 16.43 -5.67 3.47
CA GLN A 35 16.17 -5.54 2.03
C GLN A 35 15.24 -6.63 1.50
N ASP A 36 15.41 -7.89 1.87
CA ASP A 36 14.54 -8.96 1.39
C ASP A 36 13.10 -8.80 1.91
N ILE A 37 12.91 -8.38 3.16
CA ILE A 37 11.58 -8.04 3.70
C ILE A 37 10.95 -6.90 2.88
N HIS A 38 11.71 -5.86 2.53
CA HIS A 38 11.21 -4.76 1.69
C HIS A 38 10.81 -5.25 0.30
N ARG A 39 11.64 -6.08 -0.33
CA ARG A 39 11.34 -6.69 -1.63
C ARG A 39 10.03 -7.49 -1.57
N GLN A 40 9.85 -8.34 -0.55
CA GLN A 40 8.63 -9.11 -0.35
C GLN A 40 7.39 -8.22 -0.16
N LYS A 41 7.51 -7.11 0.59
CA LYS A 41 6.41 -6.14 0.77
C LYS A 41 6.01 -5.51 -0.57
N ILE A 42 7.00 -5.09 -1.37
CA ILE A 42 6.75 -4.53 -2.72
C ILE A 42 6.05 -5.56 -3.60
N GLU A 43 6.51 -6.81 -3.59
CA GLU A 43 5.92 -7.90 -4.38
C GLU A 43 4.44 -8.12 -4.04
N ARG A 44 4.08 -8.10 -2.74
CA ARG A 44 2.67 -8.18 -2.31
C ARG A 44 1.85 -7.01 -2.81
N VAL A 45 2.37 -5.78 -2.71
CA VAL A 45 1.66 -4.57 -3.19
C VAL A 45 1.44 -4.64 -4.70
N ILE A 46 2.46 -5.03 -5.47
CA ILE A 46 2.34 -5.19 -6.92
C ILE A 46 1.28 -6.22 -7.27
N ASN A 47 1.21 -7.34 -6.56
CA ASN A 47 0.19 -8.36 -6.82
C ASN A 47 -1.23 -7.81 -6.60
N VAL A 48 -1.45 -7.06 -5.51
CA VAL A 48 -2.73 -6.38 -5.25
C VAL A 48 -3.03 -5.35 -6.34
N MET A 49 -2.07 -4.52 -6.72
CA MET A 49 -2.23 -3.54 -7.81
C MET A 49 -2.60 -4.20 -9.14
N ARG A 50 -2.00 -5.35 -9.47
CA ARG A 50 -2.36 -6.13 -10.66
C ARG A 50 -3.79 -6.66 -10.58
N ALA A 51 -4.22 -7.16 -9.43
CA ALA A 51 -5.59 -7.60 -9.22
C ALA A 51 -6.59 -6.45 -9.38
N LEU A 52 -6.30 -5.28 -8.79
CA LEU A 52 -7.11 -4.08 -8.92
C LEU A 52 -7.20 -3.60 -10.37
N SER A 53 -6.08 -3.58 -11.10
CA SER A 53 -6.07 -3.22 -12.51
C SER A 53 -6.92 -4.16 -13.36
N ARG A 54 -6.82 -5.48 -13.14
CA ARG A 54 -7.66 -6.47 -13.82
C ARG A 54 -9.14 -6.29 -13.49
N TYR A 55 -9.46 -6.03 -12.22
CA TYR A 55 -10.83 -5.78 -11.78
C TYR A 55 -11.41 -4.53 -12.45
N MET A 56 -10.64 -3.43 -12.51
CA MET A 56 -11.04 -2.22 -13.23
C MET A 56 -11.28 -2.49 -14.72
N SER A 57 -10.35 -3.16 -15.40
CA SER A 57 -10.53 -3.53 -16.81
C SER A 57 -11.80 -4.36 -17.01
N SER A 58 -12.07 -5.36 -16.15
CA SER A 58 -13.29 -6.17 -16.22
C SER A 58 -14.56 -5.36 -15.95
N LEU A 59 -14.51 -4.40 -15.02
CA LEU A 59 -15.60 -3.47 -14.76
C LEU A 59 -15.92 -2.61 -15.99
N PHE A 60 -14.92 -2.21 -16.78
CA PHE A 60 -15.10 -1.36 -17.97
C PHE A 60 -15.30 -2.13 -19.29
N GLU A 61 -15.00 -3.44 -19.34
CA GLU A 61 -15.24 -4.29 -20.51
C GLU A 61 -16.72 -4.65 -20.74
N GLY A 62 -17.59 -4.44 -19.74
CA GLY A 62 -19.03 -4.67 -19.86
C GLY A 62 -19.69 -3.73 -20.87
N ARG A 63 -20.45 -4.30 -21.83
CA ARG A 63 -21.19 -3.67 -22.96
C ARG A 63 -22.21 -2.56 -22.61
N ILE A 64 -22.23 -2.07 -21.37
CA ILE A 64 -23.12 -1.00 -20.94
C ILE A 64 -22.32 0.30 -21.04
N ASP A 65 -22.74 1.15 -21.99
CA ASP A 65 -22.29 2.54 -22.14
C ASP A 65 -22.27 3.23 -20.77
N ASP A 66 -21.17 3.89 -20.40
CA ASP A 66 -20.99 4.52 -19.07
C ASP A 66 -22.12 5.52 -18.76
N LYS A 67 -22.74 6.09 -19.80
CA LYS A 67 -23.92 6.96 -19.68
C LYS A 67 -25.19 6.26 -19.18
N LYS A 68 -25.26 4.93 -19.28
CA LYS A 68 -26.36 4.08 -18.79
C LYS A 68 -26.05 3.41 -17.46
N ARG A 69 -24.83 3.54 -16.95
CA ARG A 69 -24.50 3.11 -15.59
C ARG A 69 -25.16 4.09 -14.61
N VAL A 70 -25.62 3.56 -13.47
CA VAL A 70 -26.23 4.38 -12.41
C VAL A 70 -25.23 5.47 -12.04
N SER A 71 -25.63 6.73 -12.24
CA SER A 71 -24.81 7.88 -11.86
C SER A 71 -24.52 7.80 -10.36
N SER A 72 -23.27 8.03 -9.96
CA SER A 72 -22.94 8.23 -8.56
C SER A 72 -23.87 9.28 -7.95
N ALA A 73 -24.29 9.08 -6.70
CA ALA A 73 -25.14 10.03 -6.00
C ALA A 73 -24.48 11.43 -6.02
N VAL A 74 -25.23 12.42 -6.52
CA VAL A 74 -24.75 13.81 -6.70
C VAL A 74 -24.68 14.54 -5.34
N HIS A 75 -25.41 14.06 -4.35
CA HIS A 75 -25.40 14.56 -2.97
C HIS A 75 -25.46 13.39 -1.98
N ILE A 76 -24.63 13.45 -0.93
CA ILE A 76 -24.66 12.56 0.23
C ILE A 76 -24.86 13.42 1.49
N GLU A 77 -25.58 12.93 2.50
CA GLU A 77 -25.73 13.66 3.76
C GLU A 77 -24.36 14.03 4.36
N GLY A 78 -24.07 15.34 4.45
CA GLY A 78 -22.78 15.87 4.90
C GLY A 78 -21.90 16.47 3.81
N ASP A 79 -22.28 16.34 2.52
CA ASP A 79 -21.59 16.99 1.41
C ASP A 79 -21.88 18.51 1.37
N SER A 80 -20.92 19.29 0.88
CA SER A 80 -21.08 20.75 0.71
C SER A 80 -21.79 21.14 -0.58
N THR A 81 -22.18 20.16 -1.41
CA THR A 81 -22.86 20.38 -2.68
C THR A 81 -24.33 20.74 -2.46
N THR A 82 -24.76 21.87 -3.02
CA THR A 82 -26.14 22.38 -2.97
C THR A 82 -27.06 21.78 -4.05
N ASP A 83 -26.68 20.65 -4.66
CA ASP A 83 -27.51 19.92 -5.63
C ASP A 83 -28.63 19.12 -4.92
N ILE A 84 -29.40 19.85 -4.11
CA ILE A 84 -30.61 19.40 -3.43
C ILE A 84 -31.75 20.14 -4.12
N VAL A 85 -32.71 19.41 -4.65
CA VAL A 85 -33.92 20.00 -5.22
C VAL A 85 -34.65 20.74 -4.10
N SER A 86 -34.86 22.04 -4.24
CA SER A 86 -35.54 22.84 -3.21
C SER A 86 -37.03 22.50 -3.18
N ASN A 87 -37.70 22.79 -2.07
CA ASN A 87 -39.14 22.50 -1.94
C ASN A 87 -39.96 23.26 -3.01
N ASP A 88 -39.51 24.44 -3.41
CA ASP A 88 -40.13 25.26 -4.45
C ASP A 88 -39.95 24.64 -5.84
N ASP A 89 -38.79 24.03 -6.11
CA ASP A 89 -38.54 23.29 -7.35
C ASP A 89 -39.41 22.02 -7.43
N ILE A 90 -39.64 21.35 -6.29
CA ILE A 90 -40.55 20.20 -6.18
C ILE A 90 -41.98 20.63 -6.49
N GLU A 91 -42.43 21.76 -5.94
CA GLU A 91 -43.79 22.27 -6.13
C GLU A 91 -44.02 22.73 -7.57
N ALA A 92 -43.03 23.37 -8.20
CA ALA A 92 -43.05 23.70 -9.62
C ALA A 92 -43.14 22.45 -10.52
N LEU A 93 -42.41 21.38 -10.16
CA LEU A 93 -42.45 20.11 -10.88
C LEU A 93 -43.82 19.43 -10.76
N ILE A 94 -44.41 19.40 -9.56
CA ILE A 94 -45.77 18.87 -9.31
C ILE A 94 -46.81 19.65 -10.11
N ALA A 95 -46.73 20.98 -10.14
CA ALA A 95 -47.62 21.82 -10.93
C ALA A 95 -47.51 21.53 -12.43
N SER A 96 -46.29 21.32 -12.94
CA SER A 96 -46.04 20.97 -14.35
C SER A 96 -46.61 19.60 -14.75
N LEU A 97 -46.65 18.64 -13.82
CA LEU A 97 -47.16 17.28 -14.06
C LEU A 97 -48.68 17.19 -13.91
N GLY A 98 -49.30 18.08 -13.11
CA GLY A 98 -50.75 18.19 -12.96
C GLY A 98 -51.47 18.91 -14.10
N GLN A 99 -50.74 19.53 -15.04
CA GLN A 99 -51.30 20.20 -16.24
C GLN A 99 -51.43 19.29 -17.47
N LYS A 100 -51.50 17.96 -17.28
CA LYS A 100 -51.67 17.00 -18.37
C LYS A 100 -53.02 16.29 -18.31
#